data_AF-A0A0C3S3Q1-F1
#
_entry.id   AF-A0A0C3S3Q1-F1
#
_cell.length_a   1.000
_cell.length_b   1.000
_cell.length_c   1.000
_cell.angle_alpha   90.00
_cell.angle_beta   90.00
_cell.angle_gamma   90.00
#
_symmetry.space_group_name_H-M   'P 1'
#
loop_
_entity.id
_entity.type
_entity.pdbx_description
1 polymer ?
#
loop_
_entity_poly.entity_id
_entity_poly.type
_entity_poly.pdbx_seq_one_letter_code
_entity_poly.pdbx_strand_id
1 'polypeptide(L)'
;SVATPEAFLKAIGRSAETKVTAETWEDMWKLDGRSMKEAGVAVKDRRYILWCMEKFRLGMDPKEFAHPPKPRKKIRGWGPAVQNGKRIRSRRLQ
;
A
#
# COMPACT_ATOMS: atom_id res chain seq x y z
N SER A 1 13.60 16.09 4.35
CA SER A 1 14.09 16.17 2.96
C SER A 1 14.45 14.78 2.47
N VAL A 2 13.85 14.34 1.37
CA VAL A 2 14.11 13.03 0.77
C VAL A 2 15.11 13.22 -0.37
N ALA A 3 16.31 12.66 -0.23
CA ALA A 3 17.41 12.90 -1.18
C ALA A 3 17.49 11.85 -2.29
N THR A 4 17.00 10.63 -2.04
CA THR A 4 17.11 9.50 -2.98
C THR A 4 15.74 8.91 -3.34
N PRO A 5 15.58 8.31 -4.54
CA PRO A 5 14.36 7.59 -4.92
C PRO A 5 14.03 6.46 -3.95
N GLU A 6 15.04 5.74 -3.46
CA GLU A 6 14.85 4.68 -2.48
C GLU A 6 14.32 5.23 -1.14
N ALA A 7 14.85 6.36 -0.67
CA ALA A 7 14.36 7.02 0.53
C ALA A 7 12.91 7.48 0.35
N PHE A 8 12.51 7.89 -0.86
CA PHE A 8 11.13 8.22 -1.19
C PHE A 8 10.23 6.99 -1.09
N LEU A 9 10.60 5.89 -1.74
CA LEU A 9 9.84 4.65 -1.73
C LEU A 9 9.66 4.10 -0.31
N LYS A 10 10.69 4.22 0.52
CA LYS A 10 10.63 3.87 1.94
C LYS A 10 9.72 4.82 2.73
N ALA A 11 9.73 6.12 2.42
CA ALA A 11 8.91 7.11 3.11
C ALA A 11 7.41 6.93 2.83
N ILE A 12 7.03 6.58 1.60
CA ILE A 12 5.62 6.33 1.25
C ILE A 12 5.09 5.01 1.83
N GLY A 13 5.98 4.09 2.23
CA GLY A 13 5.66 2.84 2.89
C GLY A 13 4.90 1.84 2.00
N ARG A 14 4.12 0.95 2.64
CA ARG A 14 3.42 -0.18 1.99
C ARG A 14 4.35 -1.14 1.24
N SER A 15 5.60 -1.22 1.70
CA SER A 15 6.67 -2.01 1.07
C SER A 15 6.86 -1.63 -0.40
N ALA A 16 6.83 -0.33 -0.70
CA ALA A 16 7.02 0.15 -2.07
C ALA A 16 8.47 -0.05 -2.54
N GLU A 17 9.42 0.08 -1.62
CA GLU A 17 10.85 -0.14 -1.81
C GLU A 17 11.21 -1.56 -2.26
N THR A 18 10.38 -2.56 -1.93
CA THR A 18 10.59 -3.95 -2.35
C THR A 18 9.90 -4.28 -3.67
N LYS A 19 9.05 -3.39 -4.18
CA LYS A 19 8.18 -3.66 -5.35
C LYS A 19 8.66 -2.94 -6.59
N VAL A 20 9.33 -1.80 -6.41
CA VAL A 20 9.83 -0.96 -7.47
C VAL A 20 11.24 -0.56 -7.08
N THR A 21 12.18 -0.70 -8.01
CA THR A 21 13.56 -0.25 -7.85
C THR A 21 13.79 0.90 -8.82
N ALA A 22 14.36 1.98 -8.32
CA ALA A 22 14.81 3.11 -9.13
C ALA A 22 16.15 3.59 -8.59
N GLU A 23 17.18 3.56 -9.43
CA GLU A 23 18.54 3.97 -9.05
C GLU A 23 18.67 5.49 -9.07
N THR A 24 18.08 6.13 -10.09
CA THR A 24 18.09 7.59 -10.26
C THR A 24 16.68 8.18 -10.19
N TRP A 25 16.60 9.49 -9.95
CA TRP A 25 15.32 10.20 -9.99
C TRP A 25 14.75 10.19 -11.41
N GLU A 26 15.60 10.32 -12.43
CA GLU A 26 15.19 10.25 -13.83
C GLU A 26 14.51 8.92 -14.16
N ASP A 27 15.07 7.81 -13.69
CA ASP A 27 14.47 6.48 -13.91
C ASP A 27 13.15 6.36 -13.16
N MET A 28 13.10 6.87 -11.94
CA MET A 28 11.87 6.89 -11.15
C MET A 28 10.74 7.63 -11.88
N TRP A 29 11.02 8.79 -12.47
CA TRP A 29 10.02 9.61 -13.18
C TRP A 29 9.63 9.08 -14.56
N LYS A 30 10.42 8.15 -15.13
CA LYS A 30 10.05 7.41 -16.34
C LYS A 30 9.12 6.24 -16.06
N LEU A 31 8.98 5.81 -14.79
CA LEU A 31 8.09 4.71 -14.44
C LEU A 31 6.63 5.08 -14.72
N ASP A 32 5.96 4.18 -15.42
CA ASP A 32 4.56 4.31 -15.78
C ASP A 32 3.77 3.07 -15.33
N GLY A 33 2.44 3.15 -15.39
CA GLY A 33 1.59 2.04 -14.98
C GLY A 33 1.78 0.76 -15.80
N ARG A 34 2.33 0.88 -17.03
CA ARG A 34 2.56 -0.23 -17.95
C ARG A 34 3.87 -0.95 -17.64
N SER A 35 4.98 -0.23 -17.50
CA SER A 35 6.26 -0.80 -17.06
C SER A 35 6.15 -1.46 -15.68
N MET A 36 5.44 -0.83 -14.73
CA MET A 36 5.20 -1.47 -13.43
C MET A 36 4.30 -2.72 -13.53
N LYS A 37 3.40 -2.79 -14.52
CA LYS A 37 2.59 -4.00 -14.75
C LYS A 37 3.46 -5.14 -15.29
N GLU A 38 4.36 -4.83 -16.22
CA GLU A 38 5.33 -5.78 -16.79
C GLU A 38 6.30 -6.29 -15.72
N ALA A 39 6.71 -5.43 -14.79
CA ALA A 39 7.49 -5.79 -13.60
C ALA A 39 6.70 -6.58 -12.53
N GLY A 40 5.42 -6.90 -12.76
CA GLY A 40 4.62 -7.72 -11.85
C GLY A 40 4.06 -6.99 -10.62
N VAL A 41 4.18 -5.66 -10.53
CA VAL A 41 3.65 -4.88 -9.40
C VAL A 41 2.14 -4.96 -9.37
N ALA A 42 1.51 -5.24 -8.23
CA ALA A 42 0.05 -5.34 -8.14
C ALA A 42 -0.68 -4.02 -8.46
N VAL A 43 -1.89 -4.09 -9.03
CA VAL A 43 -2.68 -2.91 -9.44
C VAL A 43 -2.82 -1.86 -8.34
N LYS A 44 -3.05 -2.30 -7.09
CA LYS A 44 -3.21 -1.41 -5.93
C LYS A 44 -1.93 -0.64 -5.61
N ASP A 45 -0.79 -1.30 -5.75
CA ASP A 45 0.51 -0.71 -5.48
C ASP A 45 0.90 0.26 -6.59
N ARG A 46 0.67 -0.09 -7.87
CA ARG A 46 0.90 0.82 -9.00
C ARG A 46 0.15 2.14 -8.86
N ARG A 47 -1.16 2.06 -8.57
CA ARG A 47 -2.00 3.26 -8.35
C ARG A 47 -1.52 4.11 -7.18
N TYR A 48 -1.06 3.47 -6.11
CA TYR A 48 -0.56 4.16 -4.93
C TYR A 48 0.76 4.87 -5.22
N ILE A 49 1.73 4.17 -5.79
CA ILE A 49 3.07 4.71 -6.07
C ILE A 49 2.96 5.89 -7.04
N LEU A 50 2.20 5.76 -8.14
CA LEU A 50 2.01 6.85 -9.10
C LEU A 50 1.31 8.07 -8.47
N TRP A 51 0.32 7.84 -7.60
CA TRP A 51 -0.32 8.93 -6.86
C TRP A 51 0.66 9.62 -5.90
N CYS A 52 1.48 8.87 -5.18
CA CYS A 52 2.50 9.42 -4.30
C CYS A 52 3.56 10.24 -5.07
N MET A 53 3.98 9.73 -6.23
CA MET A 53 4.90 10.42 -7.13
C MET A 53 4.33 11.78 -7.56
N GLU A 54 3.05 11.82 -7.94
CA GLU A 54 2.40 13.08 -8.31
C GLU A 54 2.33 14.06 -7.13
N LYS A 55 2.01 13.57 -5.93
CA LYS A 55 1.99 14.41 -4.71
C LYS A 55 3.35 14.98 -4.37
N PHE A 56 4.40 14.18 -4.53
CA PHE A 56 5.77 14.64 -4.32
C PHE A 56 6.20 15.66 -5.38
N ARG A 57 5.78 15.47 -6.63
CA ARG A 57 6.01 16.44 -7.72
C ARG A 57 5.34 17.79 -7.46
N LEU A 58 4.20 17.79 -6.76
CA LEU A 58 3.51 19.00 -6.30
C LEU A 58 4.15 19.64 -5.05
N GLY A 59 5.27 19.10 -4.55
CA GLY A 59 6.02 19.65 -3.42
C GLY A 59 5.49 19.25 -2.03
N MET A 60 4.58 18.27 -1.94
CA MET A 60 4.12 17.76 -0.64
C MET A 60 5.13 16.79 -0.02
N ASP A 61 5.27 16.80 1.31
CA ASP A 61 6.13 15.85 2.02
C ASP A 61 5.48 14.45 2.02
N PRO A 62 6.21 13.39 1.62
CA PRO A 62 5.73 12.01 1.67
C PRO A 62 5.12 11.61 3.02
N LYS A 63 5.63 12.14 4.13
CA LYS A 63 5.10 11.81 5.47
C LYS A 63 3.68 12.33 5.70
N GLU A 64 3.28 13.40 5.01
CA GLU A 64 1.97 14.03 5.19
C GLU A 64 0.87 13.26 4.46
N PHE A 65 1.15 12.76 3.26
CA PHE A 65 0.15 12.08 2.43
C PHE A 65 0.26 10.55 2.45
N ALA A 66 1.38 9.99 2.90
CA ALA A 66 1.54 8.54 2.94
C ALA A 66 0.58 7.92 3.96
N HIS A 67 -0.19 6.94 3.48
CA HIS A 67 -1.10 6.20 4.34
C HIS A 67 -0.49 4.85 4.71
N PRO A 68 -0.40 4.52 6.01
CA PRO A 68 0.08 3.21 6.42
C PRO A 68 -0.83 2.10 5.89
N PRO A 69 -0.30 0.91 5.63
CA PRO A 69 -1.12 -0.23 5.23
C PRO A 69 -2.17 -0.51 6.32
N LYS A 70 -3.40 -0.79 5.90
CA LYS A 70 -4.46 -1.17 6.84
C LYS A 70 -3.97 -2.37 7.68
N PRO A 71 -4.06 -2.29 9.02
CA PRO A 71 -3.63 -3.36 9.87
C PRO A 71 -4.42 -4.63 9.56
N ARG A 72 -3.79 -5.79 9.71
CA ARG A 72 -4.46 -7.08 9.52
C ARG A 72 -5.61 -7.17 10.53
N LYS A 73 -6.78 -7.62 10.08
CA LYS A 73 -7.93 -7.84 10.97
C LYS A 73 -7.53 -8.85 12.05
N LYS A 74 -7.64 -8.46 13.33
CA LYS A 74 -7.36 -9.33 14.48
C LYS A 74 -8.34 -10.51 14.56
N ILE A 75 -9.60 -10.26 14.22
CA ILE A 75 -10.69 -11.22 14.28
C ILE A 75 -11.29 -11.37 12.87
N ARG A 76 -11.35 -12.61 12.37
CA ARG A 76 -12.05 -12.95 11.13
C ARG A 76 -13.39 -13.61 11.47
N GLY A 77 -14.47 -13.18 10.83
CA GLY A 77 -15.84 -13.66 11.11
C GLY A 77 -16.55 -12.79 12.14
N TRP A 78 -17.63 -12.15 11.70
CA TRP A 78 -18.56 -11.36 12.51
C TRP A 78 -19.97 -11.66 12.04
N GLY A 79 -20.86 -11.98 12.96
CA GLY A 79 -22.27 -12.22 12.70
C GLY A 79 -22.97 -12.90 13.87
N PRO A 80 -24.30 -13.04 13.83
CA PRO A 80 -25.07 -13.64 14.92
C PRO A 80 -24.59 -15.05 15.32
N ALA A 81 -24.09 -15.82 14.34
CA ALA A 81 -23.54 -17.16 14.55
C ALA A 81 -22.03 -17.19 14.82
N VAL A 82 -21.30 -16.09 14.62
CA VAL A 82 -19.84 -16.02 14.79
C VAL A 82 -19.46 -14.69 15.43
N GLN A 83 -19.23 -14.68 16.74
CA GLN A 83 -18.66 -13.52 17.43
C GLN A 83 -17.21 -13.82 17.80
N ASN A 84 -16.35 -12.83 17.70
CA ASN A 84 -14.92 -12.96 18.03
C ASN A 84 -14.22 -14.12 17.31
N GLY A 85 -14.65 -14.44 16.08
CA GLY A 85 -14.10 -15.54 15.27
C GLY A 85 -14.43 -16.94 15.78
N LYS A 86 -15.30 -17.07 16.79
CA LYS A 86 -15.79 -18.34 17.32
C LYS A 86 -17.24 -18.52 16.91
N ARG A 87 -17.58 -19.71 16.39
CA ARG A 87 -18.96 -20.06 16.08
C ARG A 87 -19.73 -20.23 17.39
N ILE A 88 -20.75 -19.41 17.60
CA ILE A 88 -21.63 -19.53 18.75
C ILE A 88 -22.79 -20.42 18.34
N ARG A 89 -23.02 -21.50 19.10
CA ARG A 89 -24.25 -22.28 18.99
C ARG A 89 -25.34 -21.51 19.72
N SER A 90 -26.13 -20.73 18.99
CA SER A 90 -27.38 -20.22 19.55
C SER A 90 -28.25 -21.43 19.91
N ARG A 91 -28.78 -21.46 21.13
CA ARG A 91 -29.66 -22.53 21.63
C ARG A 91 -31.06 -22.51 20.98
N ARG A 92 -31.25 -21.78 19.87
CA ARG A 92 -32.51 -21.68 19.10
C ARG A 92 -32.47 -22.57 17.86
N LEU A 93 -32.47 -23.87 18.09
CA LEU A 93 -32.96 -24.90 17.17
C LEU A 93 -33.39 -26.04 18.11
N GLN A 94 -34.53 -25.83 18.76
CA GLN A 94 -35.40 -26.92 19.21
C GLN A 94 -36.46 -27.08 18.13
#